data_AF-A0A813LQG6-F1
#
_entry.id   AF-A0A813LQG6-F1
#
_cell.length_a   1.000
_cell.length_b   1.000
_cell.length_c   1.000
_cell.angle_alpha   90.00
_cell.angle_beta   90.00
_cell.angle_gamma   90.00
#
_symmetry.space_group_name_H-M   'P 1'
#
loop_
_entity.id
_entity.type
_entity.pdbx_description
1 polymer ?
#
loop_
_entity_poly.entity_id
_entity_poly.type
_entity_poly.pdbx_seq_one_letter_code
_entity_poly.pdbx_strand_id
1 'polypeptide(L)'
;LGLENLRRVAELRPDKHILFTEGCQELSGRPLESVMGDWKLGERYGMNIIADLNNGCEGWIDWNLCLDHTGGPNHVGNLCVSPIICDTRNDKVQYESSYWYLGHFSRYLRPGACRAVCGTSRDVLEVTAWLNPDGSLCIVVMNQSEEDLDFWLKVHGSGAVSTEAPARSITTFVVDDVENACSLSADSENGDASTQAACLSGC
;
A
#
# COMPACT_ATOMS: atom_id res chain seq x y z
N LEU A 1 0.58 5.94 15.82
CA LEU A 1 1.79 6.73 16.14
C LEU A 1 2.03 7.70 14.99
N GLY A 2 2.67 8.86 15.19
CA GLY A 2 3.17 9.63 14.05
C GLY A 2 4.23 8.82 13.28
N LEU A 3 4.34 9.01 11.96
CA LEU A 3 5.25 8.24 11.08
C LEU A 3 6.71 8.23 11.57
N GLU A 4 7.19 9.36 12.08
CA GLU A 4 8.53 9.48 12.67
C GLU A 4 8.74 8.54 13.87
N ASN A 5 7.72 8.40 14.72
CA ASN A 5 7.83 7.51 15.88
C ASN A 5 7.79 6.04 15.44
N LEU A 6 7.01 5.71 14.41
CA LEU A 6 6.97 4.36 13.85
C LEU A 6 8.36 3.96 13.33
N ARG A 7 8.97 4.82 12.52
CA ARG A 7 10.33 4.63 12.00
C ARG A 7 11.36 4.46 13.12
N ARG A 8 11.33 5.34 14.13
CA ARG A 8 12.26 5.25 15.27
C ARG A 8 12.11 3.94 16.05
N VAL A 9 10.88 3.46 16.23
CA VAL A 9 10.65 2.17 16.90
C VAL A 9 11.26 1.03 16.08
N ALA A 10 11.06 1.01 14.76
CA ALA A 10 11.66 0.02 13.88
C ALA A 10 13.20 0.06 13.93
N GLU A 11 13.80 1.25 13.90
CA GLU A 11 15.25 1.45 13.98
C GLU A 11 15.84 1.04 15.35
N LEU A 12 15.14 1.35 16.45
CA LEU A 12 15.60 1.03 17.81
C LEU A 12 15.36 -0.42 18.19
N ARG A 13 14.34 -1.07 17.62
CA ARG A 13 13.88 -2.43 17.96
C ARG A 13 13.67 -3.27 16.69
N PRO A 14 14.72 -3.53 15.90
CA PRO A 14 14.62 -4.36 14.70
C PRO A 14 14.25 -5.83 15.02
N ASP A 15 14.38 -6.25 16.29
CA ASP A 15 13.99 -7.58 16.77
C ASP A 15 12.48 -7.71 17.06
N LYS A 16 11.68 -6.70 16.74
CA LYS A 16 10.26 -6.62 17.08
C LYS A 16 9.43 -6.26 15.87
N HIS A 17 8.46 -7.12 15.58
CA HIS A 17 7.46 -6.89 14.55
C HIS A 17 6.53 -5.73 14.93
N ILE A 18 6.21 -4.90 13.94
CA ILE A 18 5.26 -3.80 14.09
C ILE A 18 4.05 -4.06 13.19
N LEU A 19 2.86 -4.02 13.80
CA LEU A 19 1.60 -4.29 13.12
C LEU A 19 0.64 -3.13 13.34
N PHE A 20 0.09 -2.61 12.25
CA PHE A 20 -1.05 -1.72 12.30
C PHE A 20 -2.30 -2.58 12.51
N THR A 21 -2.95 -2.42 13.65
CA THR A 21 -3.97 -3.37 14.14
C THR A 21 -5.40 -2.89 13.95
N GLU A 22 -5.64 -1.59 13.80
CA GLU A 22 -6.97 -1.04 13.57
C GLU A 22 -6.92 0.38 13.01
N GLY A 23 -7.84 0.68 12.08
CA GLY A 23 -8.09 2.01 11.55
C GLY A 23 -9.44 2.07 10.88
N CYS A 24 -10.10 3.23 10.90
CA CYS A 24 -11.32 3.46 10.14
C CYS A 24 -11.50 4.96 9.86
N GLN A 25 -12.51 5.30 9.06
CA GLN A 25 -13.00 6.67 8.96
C GLN A 25 -14.20 6.85 9.88
N GLU A 26 -14.09 7.67 10.93
CA GLU A 26 -15.27 8.02 11.72
C GLU A 26 -16.22 8.94 10.95
N LEU A 27 -17.53 8.83 11.22
CA LEU A 27 -18.52 9.73 10.63
C LEU A 27 -18.60 11.08 11.36
N SER A 28 -18.13 11.17 12.61
CA SER A 28 -18.19 12.39 13.43
C SER A 28 -19.60 13.02 13.49
N GLY A 29 -20.63 12.17 13.61
CA GLY A 29 -22.03 12.59 13.66
C GLY A 29 -22.64 12.98 12.31
N ARG A 30 -21.89 12.89 11.20
CA ARG A 30 -22.43 13.06 9.84
C ARG A 30 -23.16 11.78 9.40
N PRO A 31 -24.18 11.89 8.52
CA PRO A 31 -24.79 10.72 7.91
C PRO A 31 -23.80 10.01 6.97
N LEU A 32 -23.88 8.67 6.85
CA LEU A 32 -22.99 7.89 5.99
C LEU A 32 -23.03 8.39 4.54
N GLU A 33 -24.21 8.74 4.05
CA GLU A 33 -24.46 9.23 2.69
C GLU A 33 -23.66 10.49 2.34
N SER A 34 -23.19 11.26 3.34
CA SER A 34 -22.39 12.46 3.11
C SER A 34 -20.95 12.18 2.67
N VAL A 35 -20.48 10.93 2.83
CA VAL A 35 -19.10 10.52 2.50
C VAL A 35 -19.05 9.35 1.53
N MET A 36 -20.20 8.73 1.21
CA MET A 36 -20.26 7.63 0.24
C MET A 36 -19.76 8.09 -1.13
N GLY A 37 -18.92 7.26 -1.75
CA GLY A 37 -18.34 7.58 -3.05
C GLY A 37 -17.25 8.67 -3.03
N ASP A 38 -16.89 9.22 -1.88
CA ASP A 38 -15.75 10.14 -1.80
C ASP A 38 -14.44 9.36 -2.01
N TRP A 39 -13.74 9.70 -3.09
CA TRP A 39 -12.48 9.06 -3.46
C TRP A 39 -11.36 9.33 -2.45
N LYS A 40 -11.45 10.43 -1.69
CA LYS A 40 -10.48 10.80 -0.65
C LYS A 40 -10.41 9.78 0.48
N LEU A 41 -11.49 9.00 0.69
CA LEU A 41 -11.48 7.92 1.67
C LEU A 41 -10.48 6.83 1.27
N GLY A 42 -10.53 6.37 0.02
CA GLY A 42 -9.57 5.41 -0.52
C GLY A 42 -8.13 5.93 -0.48
N GLU A 43 -7.92 7.17 -0.94
CA GLU A 43 -6.59 7.80 -0.88
C GLU A 43 -6.03 7.85 0.54
N ARG A 44 -6.86 8.17 1.54
CA ARG A 44 -6.40 8.15 2.93
C ARG A 44 -5.89 6.76 3.32
N TYR A 45 -6.56 5.67 2.91
CA TYR A 45 -6.07 4.31 3.16
C TYR A 45 -4.75 4.07 2.44
N GLY A 46 -4.68 4.35 1.13
CA GLY A 46 -3.46 4.15 0.34
C GLY A 46 -2.25 4.88 0.90
N MET A 47 -2.41 6.16 1.22
CA MET A 47 -1.35 7.00 1.80
C MET A 47 -0.86 6.45 3.14
N ASN A 48 -1.77 6.07 4.05
CA ASN A 48 -1.37 5.52 5.34
C ASN A 48 -0.71 4.15 5.21
N ILE A 49 -1.24 3.26 4.37
CA ILE A 49 -0.66 1.93 4.16
C ILE A 49 0.76 2.05 3.57
N ILE A 50 0.95 2.87 2.51
CA ILE A 50 2.27 3.10 1.91
C ILE A 50 3.24 3.64 2.96
N ALA A 51 2.82 4.65 3.71
CA ALA A 51 3.66 5.28 4.73
C ALA A 51 4.02 4.30 5.87
N ASP A 52 3.06 3.54 6.39
CA ASP A 52 3.30 2.57 7.45
C ASP A 52 4.25 1.46 6.98
N LEU A 53 3.99 0.88 5.81
CA LEU A 53 4.83 -0.15 5.19
C LEU A 53 6.26 0.34 4.95
N ASN A 54 6.42 1.59 4.50
CA ASN A 54 7.74 2.19 4.28
C ASN A 54 8.51 2.51 5.57
N ASN A 55 7.83 2.54 6.72
CA ASN A 55 8.42 2.89 8.02
C ASN A 55 8.51 1.70 9.00
N GLY A 56 8.44 0.47 8.50
CA GLY A 56 8.72 -0.74 9.28
C GLY A 56 7.48 -1.45 9.80
N CYS A 57 6.28 -1.06 9.37
CA CYS A 57 5.08 -1.86 9.58
C CYS A 57 5.08 -3.07 8.65
N GLU A 58 4.71 -4.24 9.18
CA GLU A 58 4.73 -5.51 8.45
C GLU A 58 3.32 -6.00 8.06
N GLY A 59 2.28 -5.32 8.53
CA GLY A 59 0.91 -5.66 8.21
C GLY A 59 -0.08 -4.57 8.60
N TRP A 60 -1.25 -4.62 7.99
CA TRP A 60 -2.28 -3.60 8.14
C TRP A 60 -3.65 -4.24 8.23
N ILE A 61 -4.37 -3.95 9.31
CA ILE A 61 -5.66 -4.53 9.62
C ILE A 61 -6.70 -3.40 9.69
N ASP A 62 -7.67 -3.45 8.77
CA ASP A 62 -8.84 -2.57 8.79
C ASP A 62 -9.79 -2.94 9.93
N TRP A 63 -10.67 -2.01 10.31
CA TRP A 63 -11.53 -2.19 11.48
C TRP A 63 -12.75 -3.10 11.25
N ASN A 64 -13.81 -2.58 10.64
CA ASN A 64 -15.02 -3.37 10.36
C ASN A 64 -14.97 -3.82 8.91
N LEU A 65 -15.06 -5.14 8.68
CA LEU A 65 -15.09 -5.70 7.32
C LEU A 65 -16.31 -5.21 6.51
N CYS A 66 -17.46 -5.06 7.18
CA CYS A 66 -18.65 -4.47 6.59
C CYS A 66 -19.51 -3.76 7.66
N LEU A 67 -20.25 -2.74 7.25
CA LEU A 67 -21.27 -2.06 8.06
C LEU A 67 -22.56 -1.87 7.27
N ASP A 68 -23.66 -1.55 7.94
CA ASP A 68 -24.92 -1.25 7.26
C ASP A 68 -24.96 0.18 6.68
N HIS A 69 -26.07 0.54 6.05
CA HIS A 69 -26.32 1.86 5.46
C HIS A 69 -26.27 3.05 6.45
N THR A 70 -26.14 2.81 7.76
CA THR A 70 -25.97 3.84 8.77
C THR A 70 -24.52 3.98 9.24
N GLY A 71 -23.64 3.06 8.84
CA GLY A 71 -22.29 2.94 9.41
C GLY A 71 -22.28 2.19 10.75
N GLY A 72 -23.30 1.36 11.00
CA GLY A 72 -23.49 0.58 12.22
C GLY A 72 -23.75 -0.91 11.94
N PRO A 73 -24.33 -1.65 12.90
CA PRO A 73 -24.83 -1.18 14.20
C PRO A 73 -23.70 -0.86 15.20
N ASN A 74 -23.90 0.15 16.03
CA ASN A 74 -23.00 0.47 17.15
C ASN A 74 -23.81 0.83 18.40
N HIS A 75 -23.58 0.11 19.51
CA HIS A 75 -24.38 0.23 20.74
C HIS A 75 -24.25 1.57 21.49
N VAL A 76 -23.20 2.36 21.20
CA VAL A 76 -23.00 3.72 21.75
C VAL A 76 -23.11 4.81 20.67
N GLY A 77 -23.53 4.45 19.45
CA GLY A 77 -23.69 5.41 18.35
C GLY A 77 -22.37 5.92 17.76
N ASN A 78 -21.24 5.24 18.00
CA ASN A 78 -19.96 5.58 17.37
C ASN A 78 -19.89 4.98 15.95
N LEU A 79 -20.57 5.64 15.01
CA LEU A 79 -20.73 5.16 13.63
C LEU A 79 -19.50 5.52 12.77
N CYS A 80 -19.15 4.61 11.86
CA CYS A 80 -17.97 4.72 11.00
C CYS A 80 -18.30 4.31 9.56
N VAL A 81 -17.35 4.54 8.65
CA VAL A 81 -17.36 3.98 7.29
C VAL A 81 -16.57 2.69 7.29
N SER A 82 -17.09 1.67 6.60
CA SER A 82 -16.39 0.43 6.27
C SER A 82 -16.15 0.36 4.76
N PRO A 83 -15.10 -0.33 4.29
CA PRO A 83 -14.89 -0.59 2.86
C PRO A 83 -16.08 -1.26 2.16
N ILE A 84 -16.90 -2.01 2.90
CA ILE A 84 -18.09 -2.69 2.37
C ILE A 84 -19.32 -2.22 3.12
N ILE A 85 -20.29 -1.66 2.38
CA ILE A 85 -21.59 -1.27 2.93
C ILE A 85 -22.65 -2.27 2.50
N CYS A 86 -23.27 -2.93 3.47
CA CYS A 86 -24.35 -3.89 3.29
C CYS A 86 -25.70 -3.19 3.44
N ASP A 87 -26.32 -2.82 2.32
CA ASP A 87 -27.67 -2.25 2.31
C ASP A 87 -28.73 -3.36 2.35
N THR A 88 -29.06 -3.78 3.57
CA THR A 88 -30.05 -4.81 3.86
C THR A 88 -31.48 -4.44 3.45
N ARG A 89 -31.77 -3.16 3.18
CA ARG A 89 -33.10 -2.70 2.76
C ARG A 89 -33.36 -3.00 1.29
N ASN A 90 -32.30 -2.98 0.48
CA ASN A 90 -32.36 -3.15 -0.97
C ASN A 90 -31.66 -4.42 -1.47
N ASP A 91 -31.14 -5.25 -0.57
CA ASP A 91 -30.36 -6.46 -0.86
C ASP A 91 -29.14 -6.15 -1.76
N LYS A 92 -28.36 -5.14 -1.37
CA LYS A 92 -27.19 -4.66 -2.14
C LYS A 92 -25.93 -4.61 -1.29
N VAL A 93 -24.81 -4.95 -1.92
CA VAL A 93 -23.46 -4.74 -1.39
C VAL A 93 -22.80 -3.63 -2.18
N GLN A 94 -22.30 -2.62 -1.48
CA GLN A 94 -21.62 -1.47 -2.05
C GLN A 94 -20.15 -1.50 -1.63
N TYR A 95 -19.25 -1.31 -2.58
CA TYR A 95 -17.81 -1.28 -2.35
C TYR A 95 -17.32 0.15 -2.42
N GLU A 96 -16.81 0.65 -1.30
CA GLU A 96 -16.27 2.00 -1.21
C GLU A 96 -14.87 2.10 -1.80
N SER A 97 -14.38 3.32 -2.01
CA SER A 97 -13.03 3.58 -2.52
C SER A 97 -11.95 2.88 -1.68
N SER A 98 -12.10 2.83 -0.36
CA SER A 98 -11.18 2.11 0.54
C SER A 98 -11.08 0.60 0.26
N TYR A 99 -12.14 -0.06 -0.21
CA TYR A 99 -12.10 -1.47 -0.61
C TYR A 99 -11.15 -1.70 -1.78
N TRP A 100 -11.22 -0.83 -2.78
CA TRP A 100 -10.36 -0.92 -3.95
C TRP A 100 -8.90 -0.63 -3.59
N TYR A 101 -8.66 0.40 -2.77
CA TYR A 101 -7.32 0.74 -2.28
C TYR A 101 -6.71 -0.38 -1.44
N LEU A 102 -7.45 -0.98 -0.51
CA LEU A 102 -7.01 -2.18 0.21
C LEU A 102 -6.67 -3.34 -0.75
N GLY A 103 -7.42 -3.45 -1.85
CA GLY A 103 -7.17 -4.42 -2.92
C GLY A 103 -5.81 -4.23 -3.61
N HIS A 104 -5.33 -3.00 -3.80
CA HIS A 104 -4.03 -2.71 -4.41
C HIS A 104 -2.83 -3.25 -3.61
N PHE A 105 -3.04 -3.52 -2.31
CA PHE A 105 -2.04 -4.16 -1.46
C PHE A 105 -2.38 -5.65 -1.26
N SER A 106 -3.53 -5.95 -0.66
CA SER A 106 -3.88 -7.31 -0.21
C SER A 106 -3.95 -8.37 -1.31
N ARG A 107 -4.23 -7.97 -2.56
CA ARG A 107 -4.28 -8.90 -3.70
C ARG A 107 -2.91 -9.19 -4.30
N TYR A 108 -1.88 -8.39 -4.02
CA TYR A 108 -0.60 -8.43 -4.74
C TYR A 108 0.62 -8.55 -3.81
N LEU A 109 0.59 -7.97 -2.61
CA LEU A 109 1.53 -8.24 -1.52
C LEU A 109 1.10 -9.53 -0.80
N ARG A 110 1.96 -10.54 -0.79
CA ARG A 110 1.69 -11.85 -0.17
C ARG A 110 2.38 -11.98 1.20
N PRO A 111 1.82 -12.77 2.13
CA PRO A 111 2.50 -13.08 3.38
C PRO A 111 3.92 -13.61 3.14
N GLY A 112 4.89 -13.07 3.89
CA GLY A 112 6.31 -13.38 3.72
C GLY A 112 7.01 -12.53 2.66
N ALA A 113 6.31 -11.59 2.01
CA ALA A 113 6.97 -10.62 1.15
C ALA A 113 7.94 -9.75 1.93
N CYS A 114 9.06 -9.41 1.31
CA CYS A 114 10.10 -8.59 1.89
C CYS A 114 10.14 -7.23 1.18
N ARG A 115 10.28 -6.16 1.97
CA ARG A 115 10.32 -4.80 1.41
C ARG A 115 11.53 -4.62 0.50
N ALA A 116 11.28 -4.17 -0.72
CA ALA A 116 12.32 -3.75 -1.65
C ALA A 116 12.55 -2.24 -1.51
N VAL A 117 13.80 -1.81 -1.59
CA VAL A 117 14.13 -0.37 -1.59
C VAL A 117 13.61 0.24 -2.88
N CYS A 118 12.75 1.25 -2.75
CA CYS A 118 12.22 2.03 -3.86
C CYS A 118 12.29 3.53 -3.55
N GLY A 119 12.25 4.34 -4.60
CA GLY A 119 12.23 5.79 -4.50
C GLY A 119 11.66 6.40 -5.77
N THR A 120 11.28 7.68 -5.67
CA THR A 120 10.75 8.47 -6.77
C THR A 120 11.60 9.73 -6.96
N SER A 121 11.75 10.19 -8.20
CA SER A 121 12.28 11.53 -8.52
C SER A 121 11.17 12.58 -8.60
N ARG A 122 9.91 12.16 -8.45
CA ARG A 122 8.71 12.99 -8.41
C ARG A 122 8.13 12.89 -6.99
N ASP A 123 8.38 13.90 -6.17
CA ASP A 123 7.95 13.93 -4.76
C ASP A 123 6.42 13.83 -4.57
N VAL A 124 5.64 14.04 -5.63
CA VAL A 124 4.18 13.94 -5.66
C VAL A 124 3.65 12.50 -5.72
N LEU A 125 4.50 11.52 -6.04
CA LEU A 125 4.10 10.11 -6.12
C LEU A 125 4.49 9.38 -4.83
N GLU A 126 3.50 8.74 -4.21
CA GLU A 126 3.72 7.83 -3.08
C GLU A 126 3.96 6.43 -3.61
N VAL A 127 5.04 5.76 -3.15
CA VAL A 127 5.45 4.46 -3.69
C VAL A 127 5.87 3.48 -2.59
N THR A 128 5.57 2.20 -2.79
CA THR A 128 6.14 1.11 -2.00
C THR A 128 6.37 -0.11 -2.90
N ALA A 129 7.42 -0.88 -2.63
CA ALA A 129 7.78 -2.06 -3.42
C ALA A 129 8.12 -3.25 -2.52
N TRP A 130 7.65 -4.43 -2.89
CA TRP A 130 7.74 -5.65 -2.08
C TRP A 130 8.00 -6.86 -2.97
N LEU A 131 9.03 -7.63 -2.64
CA LEU A 131 9.37 -8.89 -3.29
C LEU A 131 8.60 -10.01 -2.60
N ASN A 132 7.71 -10.66 -3.33
CA ASN A 132 6.94 -11.80 -2.83
C ASN A 132 7.82 -13.07 -2.78
N PRO A 133 7.44 -14.07 -1.96
CA PRO A 133 8.15 -15.36 -1.89
C PRO A 133 8.19 -16.16 -3.20
N ASP A 134 7.33 -15.83 -4.16
CA ASP A 134 7.32 -16.44 -5.49
C ASP A 134 8.26 -15.75 -6.49
N GLY A 135 9.01 -14.73 -6.04
CA GLY A 135 9.94 -13.97 -6.88
C GLY A 135 9.31 -12.81 -7.65
N SER A 136 7.98 -12.62 -7.55
CA SER A 136 7.31 -11.46 -8.15
C SER A 136 7.55 -10.19 -7.33
N LEU A 137 7.83 -9.09 -8.00
CA LEU A 137 7.95 -7.76 -7.39
C LEU A 137 6.63 -7.01 -7.56
N CYS A 138 5.97 -6.72 -6.44
CA CYS A 138 4.80 -5.86 -6.40
C CYS A 138 5.21 -4.41 -6.11
N ILE A 139 4.78 -3.48 -6.95
CA ILE A 139 5.08 -2.05 -6.84
C ILE A 139 3.75 -1.29 -6.84
N VAL A 140 3.46 -0.59 -5.76
CA VAL A 140 2.29 0.28 -5.66
C VAL A 140 2.73 1.72 -5.87
N VAL A 141 2.07 2.41 -6.79
CA VAL A 141 2.28 3.83 -7.10
C VAL A 141 0.96 4.57 -6.93
N MET A 142 0.96 5.65 -6.16
CA MET A 142 -0.23 6.44 -5.88
C MET A 142 0.01 7.91 -6.21
N ASN A 143 -0.91 8.50 -6.96
CA ASN A 143 -0.92 9.91 -7.35
C ASN A 143 -2.11 10.61 -6.69
N GLN A 144 -1.84 11.48 -5.71
CA GLN A 144 -2.88 12.29 -5.06
C GLN A 144 -3.09 13.65 -5.73
N SER A 145 -2.29 14.00 -6.74
CA SER A 145 -2.44 15.25 -7.45
C SER A 145 -3.65 15.23 -8.39
N GLU A 146 -4.05 16.42 -8.81
CA GLU A 146 -5.16 16.63 -9.77
C GLU A 146 -4.68 16.56 -11.23
N GLU A 147 -3.42 16.18 -11.47
CA GLU A 147 -2.80 16.10 -12.79
C GLU A 147 -2.33 14.68 -13.09
N ASP A 148 -2.43 14.30 -14.37
CA ASP A 148 -1.83 13.08 -14.87
C ASP A 148 -0.30 13.24 -14.90
N LEU A 149 0.42 12.21 -14.47
CA LEU A 149 1.88 12.25 -14.33
C LEU A 149 2.54 11.14 -15.13
N ASP A 150 3.27 11.52 -16.17
CA ASP A 150 4.16 10.61 -16.88
C ASP A 150 5.43 10.32 -16.07
N PHE A 151 5.79 9.04 -15.99
CA PHE A 151 7.02 8.59 -15.34
C PHE A 151 7.60 7.33 -15.99
N TRP A 152 8.88 7.09 -15.71
CA TRP A 152 9.54 5.86 -16.11
C TRP A 152 9.66 4.93 -14.91
N LEU A 153 9.04 3.76 -14.98
CA LEU A 153 9.23 2.70 -14.01
C LEU A 153 10.51 1.94 -14.35
N LYS A 154 11.53 2.04 -13.50
CA LYS A 154 12.81 1.34 -13.65
C LYS A 154 12.99 0.35 -12.51
N VAL A 155 13.13 -0.92 -12.85
CA VAL A 155 13.44 -1.99 -11.89
C VAL A 155 14.89 -2.42 -12.10
N HIS A 156 15.64 -2.61 -11.01
CA HIS A 156 17.04 -3.05 -11.10
C HIS A 156 17.15 -4.39 -11.83
N GLY A 157 18.17 -4.57 -12.68
CA GLY A 157 18.32 -5.77 -13.51
C GLY A 157 17.30 -5.88 -14.65
N SER A 158 16.34 -4.95 -14.73
CA SER A 158 15.31 -4.89 -15.77
C SER A 158 15.44 -3.60 -16.59
N GLY A 159 14.66 -3.52 -17.68
CA GLY A 159 14.51 -2.30 -18.46
C GLY A 159 13.73 -1.21 -17.72
N ALA A 160 13.57 -0.07 -18.39
CA ALA A 160 12.64 0.98 -17.97
C ALA A 160 11.42 0.98 -18.88
N VAL A 161 10.23 1.13 -18.30
CA VAL A 161 8.96 1.23 -19.04
C VAL A 161 8.37 2.61 -18.79
N SER A 162 7.99 3.29 -19.87
CA SER A 162 7.24 4.55 -19.77
C SER A 162 5.80 4.22 -19.40
N THR A 163 5.28 4.92 -18.40
CA THR A 163 3.91 4.74 -17.89
C THR A 163 3.38 6.07 -17.38
N GLU A 164 2.09 6.09 -17.07
CA GLU A 164 1.38 7.24 -16.54
C GLU A 164 0.76 6.88 -15.17
N ALA A 165 0.72 7.83 -14.26
CA ALA A 165 -0.14 7.82 -13.09
C ALA A 165 -1.23 8.88 -13.28
N PRO A 166 -2.46 8.48 -13.64
CA PRO A 166 -3.56 9.43 -13.80
C PRO A 166 -3.81 10.26 -12.53
N ALA A 167 -4.47 11.40 -12.66
CA ALA A 167 -4.90 12.22 -11.54
C ALA A 167 -5.71 11.38 -10.54
N ARG A 168 -5.44 11.57 -9.23
CA ARG A 168 -6.19 10.95 -8.13
C ARG A 168 -6.28 9.42 -8.24
N SER A 169 -5.17 8.76 -8.58
CA SER A 169 -5.11 7.32 -8.88
C SER A 169 -4.19 6.52 -7.97
N ILE A 170 -4.39 5.20 -8.00
CA ILE A 170 -3.48 4.21 -7.44
C ILE A 170 -3.33 3.07 -8.46
N THR A 171 -2.10 2.65 -8.70
CA THR A 171 -1.75 1.62 -9.69
C THR A 171 -0.81 0.62 -9.03
N THR A 172 -1.07 -0.67 -9.24
CA THR A 172 -0.17 -1.74 -8.82
C THR A 172 0.44 -2.40 -10.04
N PHE A 173 1.76 -2.36 -10.11
CA PHE A 173 2.56 -3.08 -11.10
C PHE A 173 3.05 -4.39 -10.48
N VAL A 174 2.99 -5.47 -11.24
CA VAL A 174 3.56 -6.77 -10.87
C VAL A 174 4.60 -7.11 -11.93
N VAL A 175 5.82 -7.38 -11.48
CA VAL A 175 6.94 -7.79 -12.35
C VAL A 175 7.36 -9.18 -11.92
N ASP A 176 7.25 -10.15 -12.83
CA ASP A 176 7.58 -11.54 -12.55
C ASP A 176 9.10 -11.79 -12.63
N ASP A 177 9.58 -12.84 -11.95
CA ASP A 177 10.93 -13.41 -12.06
C ASP A 177 12.13 -12.45 -11.83
N VAL A 178 12.02 -11.52 -10.87
CA VAL A 178 13.06 -10.48 -10.66
C VAL A 178 14.37 -11.03 -10.08
N GLU A 179 14.33 -12.14 -9.33
CA GLU A 179 15.54 -12.79 -8.80
C GLU A 179 16.46 -13.34 -9.90
N ASN A 180 15.88 -13.86 -11.00
CA ASN A 180 16.65 -14.32 -12.15
C ASN A 180 17.31 -13.13 -12.89
N ALA A 181 16.64 -11.98 -12.97
CA ALA A 181 17.17 -10.79 -13.65
C ALA A 181 18.41 -10.20 -12.94
N CYS A 182 18.44 -10.19 -11.61
CA CYS A 182 19.62 -9.79 -10.84
C CYS A 182 20.80 -10.75 -11.03
N SER A 183 20.55 -12.07 -11.03
CA SER A 183 21.59 -13.09 -11.20
C SER A 183 22.26 -13.04 -12.59
N LEU A 184 21.51 -12.71 -13.64
CA LEU A 184 22.02 -12.59 -15.02
C LEU A 184 22.84 -11.31 -15.25
N SER A 185 22.61 -10.26 -14.47
CA SER A 185 23.35 -8.99 -14.58
C SER A 185 24.74 -9.06 -13.94
N ALA A 186 24.90 -9.90 -12.91
CA ALA A 186 26.15 -10.09 -12.17
C ALA A 186 27.25 -10.77 -12.99
N ASP A 187 26.91 -11.49 -14.05
CA ASP A 187 27.87 -12.21 -14.91
C ASP A 187 28.48 -11.33 -16.02
N SER A 188 28.13 -10.03 -16.10
CA SER A 188 28.53 -9.16 -17.22
C SER A 188 29.45 -7.97 -16.88
N GLU A 189 29.81 -7.72 -15.62
CA GLU A 189 30.73 -6.61 -15.28
C GLU A 189 31.93 -7.07 -14.44
N ASN A 190 33.12 -6.88 -15.02
CA ASN A 190 34.41 -7.05 -14.38
C ASN A 190 34.53 -6.19 -13.10
N GLY A 191 34.63 -6.84 -11.96
CA GLY A 191 35.50 -6.46 -10.85
C GLY A 191 35.23 -5.11 -10.16
N ASP A 192 34.25 -5.08 -9.26
CA ASP A 192 34.43 -4.39 -7.98
C ASP A 192 33.63 -5.09 -6.87
N ALA A 193 34.33 -5.54 -5.82
CA ALA A 193 33.79 -6.37 -4.74
C ALA A 193 33.09 -5.52 -3.65
N SER A 194 32.41 -4.44 -4.04
CA SER A 194 31.80 -3.47 -3.12
C SER A 194 30.27 -3.41 -3.18
N THR A 195 29.64 -4.13 -4.11
CA THR A 195 28.17 -4.13 -4.28
C THR A 195 27.58 -5.51 -4.01
N GLN A 196 27.81 -6.05 -2.81
CA GLN A 196 26.91 -7.08 -2.27
C GLN A 196 25.60 -6.39 -1.92
N ALA A 197 24.65 -6.43 -2.86
CA ALA A 197 23.28 -6.02 -2.62
C ALA A 197 22.77 -6.74 -1.37
N ALA A 198 22.30 -5.95 -0.41
CA ALA A 198 21.70 -6.38 0.86
C ALA A 198 20.34 -7.06 0.64
N CYS A 199 20.34 -8.16 -0.12
CA CYS A 199 19.36 -9.22 0.02
C CYS A 199 20.03 -10.24 0.95
N LEU A 200 19.28 -10.74 1.95
CA LEU A 200 19.71 -11.72 2.96
C LEU A 200 20.28 -11.12 4.26
N SER A 201 19.40 -10.62 5.12
CA SER A 201 19.20 -11.17 6.48
C SER A 201 18.28 -10.24 7.28
N GLY A 202 17.05 -10.68 7.51
CA GLY A 202 16.06 -9.95 8.31
C GLY A 202 15.03 -9.21 7.45
N CYS A 203 14.11 -9.99 6.89
CA CYS A 203 12.71 -9.65 7.06
C CYS A 203 12.37 -10.16 8.49
#